data_AF-A0A848V7G6-F1
#
_entry.id   AF-A0A848V7G6-F1
#
_cell.length_a   1.000
_cell.length_b   1.000
_cell.length_c   1.000
_cell.angle_alpha   90.00
_cell.angle_beta   90.00
_cell.angle_gamma   90.00
#
_symmetry.space_group_name_H-M   'P 1'
#
loop_
_entity.id
_entity.type
_entity.pdbx_description
1 polymer ?
#
loop_
_entity_poly.entity_id
_entity_poly.type
_entity_poly.pdbx_seq_one_letter_code
_entity_poly.pdbx_strand_id
1 'polypeptide(L)'
;MRLNQLSDNPGATKPKTRLGRGVGSGKGKTGGRGVKGQKSRSGVAIKGFEGGQMPIHMRLPKRGFNKPNRKRWAELSIANLERAIKAGKLDLSKNVDAEALVKAGVLRRANDGVRLIGCGELSKAVKLTVAGATAGATKIVEGAKGSVTISDAKPVRVQKDADAPKAKKPAAKKAAPKAAPAKKDEPKPAAKKAASKADAAPKKAPAKKPAEKKPEKKVEKAAKADDLTKISGIGPVFAKRLAEEGLTTYQDVAKLTKKRIKELDEKLDLKNNIENDDWPGQAKALMAKKD
;
A
#
# COMPACT_ATOMS: atom_id res chain seq x y z
N MET A 1 39.37 -17.14 26.71
CA MET A 1 39.91 -16.15 25.75
C MET A 1 40.38 -14.92 26.51
N ARG A 2 41.54 -14.36 26.16
CA ARG A 2 41.98 -13.07 26.72
C ARG A 2 41.35 -11.93 25.91
N LEU A 3 40.78 -10.92 26.57
CA LEU A 3 40.05 -9.82 25.91
C LEU A 3 40.92 -8.99 24.95
N ASN A 4 42.23 -8.94 25.20
CA ASN A 4 43.20 -8.17 24.40
C ASN A 4 43.65 -8.86 23.11
N GLN A 5 43.27 -10.12 22.88
CA GLN A 5 43.65 -10.91 21.70
C GLN A 5 42.46 -11.14 20.76
N LEU A 6 41.34 -10.45 20.99
CA LEU A 6 40.18 -10.49 20.11
C LEU A 6 40.42 -9.60 18.89
N SER A 7 40.51 -10.22 17.72
CA SER A 7 40.51 -9.54 16.42
C SER A 7 39.41 -10.13 15.54
N ASP A 8 38.90 -9.32 14.62
CA ASP A 8 37.96 -9.81 13.62
C ASP A 8 38.68 -10.72 12.61
N ASN A 9 37.91 -11.48 11.83
CA ASN A 9 38.45 -12.32 10.77
C ASN A 9 39.18 -11.45 9.72
N PRO A 10 40.30 -11.93 9.15
CA PRO A 10 41.01 -11.17 8.13
C PRO A 10 40.08 -10.82 6.96
N GLY A 11 40.01 -9.53 6.62
CA GLY A 11 39.15 -9.00 5.56
C GLY A 11 37.74 -8.54 6.00
N ALA A 12 37.34 -8.76 7.25
CA ALA A 12 36.07 -8.26 7.77
C ALA A 12 36.03 -6.72 7.83
N THR A 13 37.16 -6.08 8.16
CA THR A 13 37.31 -4.62 8.14
C THR A 13 38.24 -4.17 7.03
N LYS A 14 37.82 -3.15 6.25
CA LYS A 14 38.67 -2.51 5.24
C LYS A 14 39.25 -1.19 5.79
N PRO A 15 40.53 -0.88 5.53
CA PRO A 15 41.12 0.37 5.97
C PRO A 15 40.42 1.56 5.32
N LYS A 16 40.00 2.54 6.11
CA LYS A 16 39.36 3.76 5.62
C LYS A 16 40.39 4.66 4.95
N THR A 17 40.17 5.02 3.68
CA THR A 17 40.99 6.04 3.03
C THR A 17 40.73 7.41 3.67
N ARG A 18 41.77 7.98 4.29
CA ARG A 18 41.71 9.33 4.87
C ARG A 18 42.13 10.36 3.83
N LEU A 19 41.18 11.18 3.38
CA LEU A 19 41.41 12.19 2.36
C LEU A 19 42.20 13.39 2.91
N GLY A 20 43.07 14.00 2.09
CA GLY A 20 43.81 15.21 2.45
C GLY A 20 44.85 14.99 3.56
N ARG A 21 45.61 13.90 3.49
CA ARG A 21 46.65 13.54 4.48
C ARG A 21 47.99 13.29 3.79
N GLY A 22 48.51 14.31 3.11
CA GLY A 22 49.82 14.27 2.43
C GLY A 22 49.83 13.51 1.09
N VAL A 23 50.93 13.66 0.33
CA VAL A 23 51.06 13.11 -1.03
C VAL A 23 51.17 11.58 -1.02
N GLY A 24 51.89 10.99 -0.05
CA GLY A 24 52.05 9.55 0.09
C GLY A 24 50.74 8.77 0.31
N SER A 25 49.65 9.45 0.69
CA SER A 25 48.31 8.84 0.83
C SER A 25 47.58 8.58 -0.51
N GLY A 26 48.12 9.06 -1.64
CA GLY A 26 47.49 8.97 -2.97
C GLY A 26 46.25 9.86 -3.17
N LYS A 27 45.62 10.35 -2.09
CA LYS A 27 44.47 11.28 -2.11
C LYS A 27 44.75 12.56 -1.30
N GLY A 28 45.97 13.08 -1.43
CA GLY A 28 46.44 14.28 -0.74
C GLY A 28 45.87 15.58 -1.32
N LYS A 29 46.51 16.09 -2.38
CA LYS A 29 46.31 17.45 -2.91
C LYS A 29 44.85 17.81 -3.25
N THR A 30 44.10 16.88 -3.86
CA THR A 30 42.73 17.14 -4.36
C THR A 30 41.66 16.29 -3.66
N GLY A 31 42.05 15.41 -2.74
CA GLY A 31 41.12 14.47 -2.10
C GLY A 31 40.35 13.57 -3.07
N GLY A 32 40.83 13.40 -4.31
CA GLY A 32 40.16 12.64 -5.38
C GLY A 32 39.01 13.38 -6.07
N ARG A 33 38.86 14.71 -5.87
CA ARG A 33 37.77 15.50 -6.46
C ARG A 33 38.14 16.26 -7.75
N GLY A 34 39.35 16.06 -8.27
CA GLY A 34 39.86 16.79 -9.43
C GLY A 34 40.22 18.26 -9.14
N VAL A 35 40.27 19.08 -10.18
CA VAL A 35 40.73 20.48 -10.14
C VAL A 35 39.60 21.42 -10.54
N LYS A 36 39.46 22.55 -9.83
CA LYS A 36 38.65 23.77 -10.16
C LYS A 36 37.28 23.55 -10.84
N GLY A 37 36.64 22.40 -10.69
CA GLY A 37 35.31 22.11 -11.23
C GLY A 37 34.21 22.30 -10.19
N GLN A 38 32.96 22.33 -10.66
CA GLN A 38 31.77 22.43 -9.79
C GLN A 38 31.77 21.31 -8.72
N LYS A 39 32.01 20.04 -9.12
CA LYS A 39 32.06 18.88 -8.21
C LYS A 39 33.23 18.91 -7.21
N SER A 40 34.22 19.77 -7.41
CA SER A 40 35.34 19.95 -6.47
C SER A 40 34.97 20.86 -5.29
N ARG A 41 33.88 21.63 -5.39
CA ARG A 41 33.38 22.53 -4.34
C ARG A 41 32.45 21.80 -3.36
N SER A 42 32.17 22.43 -2.21
CA SER A 42 31.21 21.92 -1.22
C SER A 42 29.77 22.15 -1.66
N GLY A 43 28.86 21.25 -1.26
CA GLY A 43 27.40 21.45 -1.41
C GLY A 43 26.81 21.14 -2.79
N VAL A 44 27.62 20.68 -3.75
CA VAL A 44 27.15 20.41 -5.11
C VAL A 44 26.43 19.06 -5.21
N ALA A 45 25.16 19.08 -5.61
CA ALA A 45 24.31 17.89 -5.76
C ALA A 45 23.87 17.72 -7.23
N ILE A 46 24.73 17.11 -8.06
CA ILE A 46 24.46 16.82 -9.48
C ILE A 46 23.96 15.37 -9.60
N LYS A 47 22.99 14.96 -8.78
CA LYS A 47 22.38 13.63 -8.92
C LYS A 47 21.21 13.74 -9.88
N GLY A 48 21.40 13.24 -11.11
CA GLY A 48 20.36 13.22 -12.15
C GLY A 48 20.29 14.45 -13.06
N PHE A 49 21.27 15.37 -12.98
CA PHE A 49 21.39 16.48 -13.93
C PHE A 49 22.18 16.05 -15.17
N GLU A 50 21.58 16.21 -16.35
CA GLU A 50 22.13 15.78 -17.65
C GLU A 50 22.70 16.98 -18.47
N GLY A 51 23.27 17.98 -17.80
CA GLY A 51 23.97 19.08 -18.50
C GLY A 51 23.07 20.12 -19.15
N GLY A 52 21.80 20.22 -18.73
CA GLY A 52 20.80 21.13 -19.33
C GLY A 52 19.86 20.43 -20.32
N GLN A 53 20.18 19.19 -20.71
CA GLN A 53 19.26 18.34 -21.44
C GLN A 53 18.06 17.96 -20.54
N MET A 54 16.85 17.87 -21.10
CA MET A 54 15.65 17.43 -20.37
C MET A 54 15.90 16.05 -19.74
N PRO A 55 15.81 15.83 -18.43
CA PRO A 55 16.17 14.54 -17.83
C PRO A 55 15.37 13.35 -18.36
N ILE A 56 15.96 12.15 -18.36
CA ILE A 56 15.32 10.93 -18.89
C ILE A 56 13.94 10.62 -18.26
N HIS A 57 13.78 10.92 -16.97
CA HIS A 57 12.53 10.71 -16.23
C HIS A 57 11.42 11.69 -16.61
N MET A 58 11.74 12.77 -17.34
CA MET A 58 10.79 13.72 -17.92
C MET A 58 10.55 13.44 -19.41
N ARG A 59 11.56 12.94 -20.15
CA ARG A 59 11.41 12.57 -21.58
C ARG A 59 10.50 11.37 -21.76
N LEU A 60 10.62 10.36 -20.90
CA LEU A 60 9.84 9.15 -21.00
C LEU A 60 8.45 9.36 -20.38
N PRO A 61 7.36 8.87 -21.02
CA PRO A 61 6.04 8.94 -20.44
C PRO A 61 5.97 8.07 -19.17
N LYS A 62 5.18 8.52 -18.19
CA LYS A 62 4.84 7.68 -17.03
C LYS A 62 3.91 6.57 -17.50
N ARG A 63 4.35 5.31 -17.39
CA ARG A 63 3.60 4.14 -17.87
C ARG A 63 2.95 3.39 -16.71
N GLY A 64 1.67 3.08 -16.86
CA GLY A 64 0.91 2.24 -15.94
C GLY A 64 0.61 2.89 -14.59
N PHE A 65 0.17 2.07 -13.64
CA PHE A 65 -0.12 2.47 -12.27
C PHE A 65 0.29 1.34 -11.32
N ASN A 66 0.62 1.69 -10.07
CA ASN A 66 0.83 0.70 -9.02
C ASN A 66 -0.53 0.32 -8.41
N LYS A 67 -0.97 -0.94 -8.61
CA LYS A 67 -2.22 -1.44 -8.03
C LYS A 67 -2.18 -1.37 -6.48
N PRO A 68 -3.04 -0.58 -5.80
CA PRO A 68 -2.97 -0.39 -4.34
C PRO A 68 -3.16 -1.68 -3.55
N ASN A 69 -4.10 -2.54 -3.97
CA ASN A 69 -4.47 -3.78 -3.29
C ASN A 69 -3.91 -5.02 -4.01
N ARG A 70 -2.62 -4.99 -4.36
CA ARG A 70 -1.95 -6.16 -4.96
C ARG A 70 -1.62 -7.18 -3.87
N LYS A 71 -2.35 -8.30 -3.85
CA LYS A 71 -1.99 -9.48 -3.05
C LYS A 71 -0.59 -9.95 -3.41
N ARG A 72 0.25 -10.21 -2.41
CA ARG A 72 1.57 -10.81 -2.53
C ARG A 72 1.50 -12.25 -2.07
N TRP A 73 1.59 -13.19 -2.98
CA TRP A 73 1.58 -14.61 -2.63
C TRP A 73 2.98 -15.09 -2.24
N ALA A 74 3.04 -16.12 -1.41
CA ALA A 74 4.25 -16.90 -1.20
C ALA A 74 4.29 -18.00 -2.26
N GLU A 75 5.31 -17.99 -3.10
CA GLU A 75 5.47 -18.96 -4.18
C GLU A 75 6.07 -20.26 -3.63
N LEU A 76 5.34 -21.36 -3.79
CA LEU A 76 5.81 -22.71 -3.50
C LEU A 76 6.06 -23.42 -4.83
N SER A 77 7.32 -23.70 -5.14
CA SER A 77 7.66 -24.50 -6.32
C SER A 77 7.61 -26.00 -6.02
N ILE A 78 7.23 -26.81 -7.00
CA ILE A 78 7.24 -28.29 -6.89
C ILE A 78 8.64 -28.79 -6.51
N ALA A 79 9.70 -28.24 -7.10
CA ALA A 79 11.07 -28.63 -6.76
C ALA A 79 11.44 -28.35 -5.28
N ASN A 80 10.95 -27.24 -4.71
CA ASN A 80 11.17 -26.93 -3.29
C ASN A 80 10.34 -27.84 -2.39
N LEU A 81 9.12 -28.17 -2.80
CA LEU A 81 8.27 -29.13 -2.12
C LEU A 81 8.93 -30.53 -2.10
N GLU A 82 9.39 -31.01 -3.24
CA GLU A 82 10.08 -32.29 -3.37
C GLU A 82 11.35 -32.33 -2.51
N ARG A 83 12.14 -31.24 -2.51
CA ARG A 83 13.32 -31.13 -1.64
C ARG A 83 12.95 -31.22 -0.16
N ALA A 84 11.85 -30.59 0.26
CA ALA A 84 11.36 -30.65 1.63
C ALA A 84 10.90 -32.06 2.02
N ILE A 85 10.28 -32.79 1.08
CA ILE A 85 9.85 -34.17 1.24
C ILE A 85 11.05 -35.11 1.39
N LYS A 86 12.05 -34.99 0.50
CA LYS A 86 13.29 -35.78 0.57
C LYS A 86 14.06 -35.52 1.87
N ALA A 87 14.03 -34.27 2.35
CA ALA A 87 14.63 -33.89 3.62
C ALA A 87 13.80 -34.28 4.86
N GLY A 88 12.63 -34.91 4.70
CA GLY A 88 11.77 -35.33 5.81
C GLY A 88 11.19 -34.19 6.65
N LYS A 89 11.16 -32.96 6.11
CA LYS A 89 10.71 -31.76 6.85
C LYS A 89 9.19 -31.63 6.93
N LEU A 90 8.46 -32.38 6.10
CA LEU A 90 7.01 -32.33 6.00
C LEU A 90 6.40 -33.64 6.47
N ASP A 91 5.39 -33.52 7.33
CA ASP A 91 4.55 -34.64 7.76
C ASP A 91 3.48 -34.88 6.68
N LEU A 92 3.68 -35.92 5.87
CA LEU A 92 2.81 -36.27 4.74
C LEU A 92 1.50 -36.96 5.16
N SER A 93 1.37 -37.33 6.44
CA SER A 93 0.14 -37.93 6.95
C SER A 93 -0.98 -36.90 7.14
N LYS A 94 -0.61 -35.62 7.30
CA LYS A 94 -1.52 -34.50 7.57
C LYS A 94 -1.68 -33.60 6.34
N ASN A 95 -2.73 -32.78 6.37
CA ASN A 95 -2.88 -31.71 5.39
C ASN A 95 -1.77 -30.67 5.56
N VAL A 96 -1.09 -30.36 4.45
CA VAL A 96 0.00 -29.41 4.41
C VAL A 96 -0.57 -28.03 4.08
N ASP A 97 -0.86 -27.29 5.15
CA ASP A 97 -1.33 -25.91 5.11
C ASP A 97 -0.17 -24.89 5.00
N ALA A 98 -0.51 -23.63 4.71
CA ALA A 98 0.46 -22.53 4.70
C ALA A 98 1.23 -22.38 6.02
N GLU A 99 0.60 -22.64 7.16
CA GLU A 99 1.25 -22.60 8.47
C GLU A 99 2.23 -23.76 8.66
N ALA A 100 1.85 -24.96 8.23
CA ALA A 100 2.72 -26.14 8.28
C ALA A 100 3.98 -25.93 7.43
N LEU A 101 3.84 -25.34 6.23
CA LEU A 101 4.97 -25.00 5.36
C LEU A 101 5.93 -23.97 5.96
N VAL A 102 5.42 -23.02 6.74
CA VAL A 102 6.25 -22.03 7.44
C VAL A 102 6.95 -22.64 8.66
N LYS A 103 6.25 -23.48 9.44
CA LYS A 103 6.83 -24.21 10.58
C LYS A 103 7.92 -25.17 10.14
N ALA A 104 7.70 -25.88 9.03
CA ALA A 104 8.70 -26.77 8.40
C ALA A 104 9.89 -26.01 7.78
N GLY A 105 9.83 -24.68 7.69
CA GLY A 105 10.88 -23.84 7.10
C GLY A 105 10.99 -23.95 5.58
N VAL A 106 9.99 -24.53 4.92
CA VAL A 106 9.90 -24.59 3.45
C VAL A 106 9.60 -23.20 2.90
N LEU A 107 8.72 -22.46 3.60
CA LEU A 107 8.44 -21.06 3.33
C LEU A 107 8.90 -20.20 4.50
N ARG A 108 9.42 -19.00 4.20
CA ARG A 108 9.77 -18.04 5.26
C ARG A 108 8.53 -17.42 5.91
N ARG A 109 7.50 -17.11 5.09
CA ARG A 109 6.26 -16.43 5.47
C ARG A 109 5.14 -16.84 4.50
N ALA A 110 3.89 -16.89 4.97
CA ALA A 110 2.71 -17.20 4.15
C ALA A 110 2.23 -16.02 3.27
N ASN A 111 2.70 -14.79 3.55
CA ASN A 111 2.25 -13.55 2.90
C ASN A 111 0.72 -13.44 2.81
N ASP A 112 0.17 -13.11 1.63
CA ASP A 112 -1.28 -13.03 1.38
C ASP A 112 -1.89 -14.37 0.93
N GLY A 113 -1.16 -15.47 1.08
CA GLY A 113 -1.54 -16.84 0.68
C GLY A 113 -0.43 -17.54 -0.08
N VAL A 114 -0.40 -18.88 -0.04
CA VAL A 114 0.59 -19.70 -0.75
C VAL A 114 0.08 -20.03 -2.15
N ARG A 115 0.91 -19.85 -3.17
CA ARG A 115 0.61 -20.23 -4.55
C ARG A 115 1.55 -21.34 -5.02
N LEU A 116 0.98 -22.48 -5.40
CA LEU A 116 1.73 -23.61 -5.96
C LEU A 116 2.06 -23.33 -7.43
N ILE A 117 3.35 -23.41 -7.77
CA ILE A 117 3.87 -23.12 -9.11
C ILE A 117 4.95 -24.13 -9.52
N GLY A 118 5.35 -24.07 -10.78
CA GLY A 118 6.51 -24.78 -11.31
C GLY A 118 6.17 -26.08 -12.02
N CYS A 119 7.23 -26.69 -12.54
CA CYS A 119 7.23 -27.96 -13.27
C CYS A 119 8.27 -28.88 -12.61
N GLY A 120 8.14 -30.19 -12.83
CA GLY A 120 9.04 -31.21 -12.27
C GLY A 120 8.27 -32.47 -11.88
N GLU A 121 8.88 -33.29 -11.04
CA GLU A 121 8.32 -34.54 -10.56
C GLU A 121 8.19 -34.51 -9.04
N LEU A 122 7.16 -35.17 -8.53
CA LEU A 122 6.91 -35.32 -7.10
C LEU A 122 6.92 -36.81 -6.77
N SER A 123 7.77 -37.24 -5.85
CA SER A 123 7.98 -38.67 -5.59
C SER A 123 6.96 -39.26 -4.61
N LYS A 124 6.33 -38.42 -3.79
CA LYS A 124 5.36 -38.86 -2.77
C LYS A 124 4.06 -38.07 -2.92
N ALA A 125 2.95 -38.73 -2.56
CA ALA A 125 1.64 -38.09 -2.48
C ALA A 125 1.62 -37.04 -1.35
N VAL A 126 1.04 -35.87 -1.65
CA VAL A 126 0.89 -34.76 -0.69
C VAL A 126 -0.53 -34.22 -0.76
N LYS A 127 -1.15 -33.98 0.40
CA LYS A 127 -2.41 -33.26 0.52
C LYS A 127 -2.11 -31.79 0.83
N LEU A 128 -2.27 -30.91 -0.16
CA LEU A 128 -1.94 -29.49 -0.05
C LEU A 128 -3.21 -28.64 0.06
N THR A 129 -3.18 -27.64 0.95
CA THR A 129 -4.20 -26.59 1.02
C THR A 129 -3.54 -25.24 0.76
N VAL A 130 -3.84 -24.66 -0.40
CA VAL A 130 -3.16 -23.45 -0.92
C VAL A 130 -4.17 -22.41 -1.40
N ALA A 131 -3.73 -21.15 -1.55
CA ALA A 131 -4.57 -20.06 -2.04
C ALA A 131 -4.70 -20.03 -3.58
N GLY A 132 -3.88 -20.81 -4.28
CA GLY A 132 -3.97 -20.99 -5.72
C GLY A 132 -2.90 -21.92 -6.26
N ALA A 133 -3.14 -22.51 -7.42
CA ALA A 133 -2.19 -23.39 -8.10
C ALA A 133 -2.16 -23.11 -9.60
N THR A 134 -1.03 -23.34 -10.27
CA THR A 134 -0.96 -23.35 -11.74
C THR A 134 -1.42 -24.69 -12.28
N ALA A 135 -2.02 -24.71 -13.47
CA ALA A 135 -2.56 -25.93 -14.07
C ALA A 135 -1.49 -27.03 -14.22
N GLY A 136 -0.26 -26.67 -14.62
CA GLY A 136 0.84 -27.63 -14.70
C GLY A 136 1.22 -28.23 -13.35
N ALA A 137 1.17 -27.43 -12.28
CA ALA A 137 1.52 -27.91 -10.95
C ALA A 137 0.46 -28.83 -10.36
N THR A 138 -0.82 -28.52 -10.58
CA THR A 138 -1.93 -29.39 -10.14
C THR A 138 -1.83 -30.78 -10.77
N LYS A 139 -1.58 -30.86 -12.09
CA LYS A 139 -1.41 -32.13 -12.80
C LYS A 139 -0.29 -33.00 -12.23
N ILE A 140 0.84 -32.39 -11.86
CA ILE A 140 1.97 -33.13 -11.28
C ILE A 140 1.63 -33.67 -9.89
N VAL A 141 0.94 -32.88 -9.05
CA VAL A 141 0.53 -33.34 -7.72
C VAL A 141 -0.50 -34.46 -7.82
N GLU A 142 -1.48 -34.35 -8.73
CA GLU A 142 -2.47 -35.38 -9.00
C GLU A 142 -1.82 -36.66 -9.58
N GLY A 143 -0.84 -36.50 -10.49
CA GLY A 143 -0.05 -37.62 -11.03
C GLY A 143 0.74 -38.38 -9.96
N ALA A 144 1.20 -37.68 -8.93
CA ALA A 144 1.82 -38.28 -7.74
C ALA A 144 0.81 -38.82 -6.70
N LYS A 145 -0.48 -38.91 -7.06
CA LYS A 145 -1.61 -39.31 -6.20
C LYS A 145 -1.83 -38.40 -4.98
N GLY A 146 -1.37 -37.15 -5.07
CA GLY A 146 -1.66 -36.10 -4.10
C GLY A 146 -3.00 -35.41 -4.36
N SER A 147 -3.37 -34.48 -3.49
CA SER A 147 -4.56 -33.63 -3.65
C SER A 147 -4.22 -32.16 -3.42
N VAL A 148 -4.84 -31.27 -4.21
CA VAL A 148 -4.70 -29.81 -4.06
C VAL A 148 -6.07 -29.21 -3.77
N THR A 149 -6.22 -28.65 -2.58
CA THR A 149 -7.42 -27.91 -2.17
C THR A 149 -7.13 -26.41 -2.24
N ILE A 150 -7.91 -25.69 -3.05
CA ILE A 150 -7.78 -24.24 -3.20
C ILE A 150 -8.72 -23.57 -2.19
N SER A 151 -8.17 -22.79 -1.26
CA SER A 151 -8.94 -22.07 -0.24
C SER A 151 -8.80 -20.56 -0.43
N ASP A 152 -9.93 -19.84 -0.46
CA ASP A 152 -9.98 -18.37 -0.52
C ASP A 152 -9.70 -17.68 0.83
N ALA A 153 -9.05 -18.39 1.76
CA ALA A 153 -8.86 -17.93 3.12
C ALA A 153 -8.13 -16.57 3.15
N LYS A 154 -8.71 -15.61 3.90
CA LYS A 154 -8.05 -14.33 4.18
C LYS A 154 -6.69 -14.62 4.84
N PRO A 155 -5.60 -14.02 4.36
CA PRO A 155 -4.28 -14.35 4.87
C PRO A 155 -4.11 -13.90 6.31
N VAL A 156 -4.08 -14.86 7.21
CA VAL A 156 -3.58 -14.64 8.57
C VAL A 156 -2.06 -14.58 8.47
N ARG A 157 -1.49 -13.40 8.71
CA ARG A 157 -0.05 -13.29 8.92
C ARG A 157 0.29 -14.06 10.19
N VAL A 158 0.78 -15.29 10.03
CA VAL A 158 1.35 -16.05 11.15
C VAL A 158 2.52 -15.22 11.70
N GLN A 159 2.31 -14.60 12.86
CA GLN A 159 3.39 -13.94 13.58
C GLN A 159 4.32 -15.04 14.06
N LYS A 160 5.58 -15.00 13.63
CA LYS A 160 6.56 -16.04 13.95
C LYS A 160 6.94 -16.06 15.44
N ASP A 161 6.51 -15.09 16.25
CA ASP A 161 7.00 -14.94 17.61
C ASP A 161 5.91 -14.33 18.52
N ALA A 162 4.94 -15.14 18.98
CA ALA A 162 4.11 -14.79 20.13
C ALA A 162 4.57 -15.49 21.43
N ASP A 163 5.46 -16.49 21.33
CA ASP A 163 5.90 -17.34 22.45
C ASP A 163 7.43 -17.30 22.69
N ALA A 164 8.07 -16.18 22.39
CA ALA A 164 9.44 -15.92 22.81
C ALA A 164 9.43 -14.94 23.99
N PRO A 165 9.94 -15.31 25.19
CA PRO A 165 9.98 -14.39 26.32
C PRO A 165 10.87 -13.20 25.96
N LYS A 166 10.25 -12.01 25.85
CA LYS A 166 10.96 -10.74 25.64
C LYS A 166 11.97 -10.53 26.77
N ALA A 167 13.24 -10.74 26.49
CA ALA A 167 14.33 -10.33 27.36
C ALA A 167 14.23 -8.82 27.62
N LYS A 168 14.07 -8.46 28.89
CA LYS A 168 14.05 -7.07 29.37
C LYS A 168 15.40 -6.41 29.02
N LYS A 169 15.38 -5.37 28.20
CA LYS A 169 16.53 -4.50 27.96
C LYS A 169 16.83 -3.71 29.25
N PRO A 170 18.02 -3.81 29.86
CA PRO A 170 18.33 -3.04 31.06
C PRO A 170 18.47 -1.55 30.73
N ALA A 171 17.83 -0.72 31.55
CA ALA A 171 17.82 0.73 31.45
C ALA A 171 19.23 1.29 31.70
N ALA A 172 19.78 2.04 30.74
CA ALA A 172 21.01 2.80 30.94
C ALA A 172 20.77 3.96 31.90
N LYS A 173 21.52 3.98 33.01
CA LYS A 173 21.59 5.11 33.97
C LYS A 173 22.05 6.37 33.23
N LYS A 174 21.26 7.46 33.38
CA LYS A 174 21.64 8.83 33.03
C LYS A 174 22.83 9.27 33.89
N ALA A 175 23.94 9.61 33.26
CA ALA A 175 25.05 10.33 33.91
C ALA A 175 24.74 11.83 33.95
N ALA A 176 25.09 12.47 35.07
CA ALA A 176 24.87 13.88 35.38
C ALA A 176 25.69 14.84 34.48
N PRO A 177 25.20 16.07 34.22
CA PRO A 177 25.92 17.05 33.41
C PRO A 177 27.03 17.73 34.23
N LYS A 178 28.27 17.73 33.72
CA LYS A 178 29.38 18.52 34.27
C LYS A 178 29.41 19.92 33.63
N ALA A 179 29.59 20.89 34.54
CA ALA A 179 29.97 22.30 34.45
C ALA A 179 30.38 22.93 33.10
N ALA A 180 29.82 24.13 32.89
CA ALA A 180 30.22 25.13 31.90
C ALA A 180 31.57 25.79 32.24
N PRO A 181 32.28 26.34 31.23
CA PRO A 181 33.17 27.48 31.43
C PRO A 181 32.67 28.76 30.73
N ALA A 182 33.16 29.86 31.28
CA ALA A 182 32.72 31.25 31.20
C ALA A 182 32.77 31.95 29.82
N LYS A 183 31.98 33.04 29.75
CA LYS A 183 31.93 34.11 28.74
C LYS A 183 33.22 34.96 28.71
N LYS A 184 33.53 35.48 27.51
CA LYS A 184 34.23 36.74 27.11
C LYS A 184 34.61 36.55 25.61
N ASP A 185 34.43 37.42 24.63
CA ASP A 185 34.08 38.83 24.48
C ASP A 185 33.45 39.02 23.06
N GLU A 186 32.53 39.97 22.90
CA GLU A 186 32.13 40.49 21.57
C GLU A 186 33.04 41.67 21.18
N PRO A 187 33.17 41.96 19.87
CA PRO A 187 32.58 43.22 19.42
C PRO A 187 31.85 43.17 18.06
N LYS A 188 30.60 43.66 18.11
CA LYS A 188 29.87 44.59 17.20
C LYS A 188 29.85 44.35 15.67
N PRO A 189 28.66 44.19 15.05
CA PRO A 189 28.47 44.22 13.59
C PRO A 189 28.28 45.65 13.06
N ALA A 190 28.84 45.91 11.87
CA ALA A 190 28.73 47.18 11.16
C ALA A 190 27.41 47.33 10.36
N ALA A 191 26.73 48.44 10.65
CA ALA A 191 25.83 49.29 9.86
C ALA A 191 25.07 48.74 8.63
N LYS A 192 23.73 48.73 8.73
CA LYS A 192 22.77 48.88 7.63
C LYS A 192 22.36 50.37 7.49
N LYS A 193 22.26 50.88 6.26
CA LYS A 193 21.61 52.15 5.90
C LYS A 193 20.10 51.94 5.66
N ALA A 194 19.27 52.86 6.17
CA ALA A 194 17.90 53.17 5.74
C ALA A 194 17.93 53.94 4.39
N ALA A 195 16.89 54.13 3.56
CA ALA A 195 15.43 54.22 3.68
C ALA A 195 14.78 53.63 2.38
N SER A 196 13.47 53.45 2.15
CA SER A 196 12.29 54.31 2.38
C SER A 196 10.95 53.53 2.30
N LYS A 197 9.89 54.12 2.89
CA LYS A 197 8.48 53.68 3.02
C LYS A 197 7.68 53.66 1.71
N ALA A 198 6.64 52.81 1.65
CA ALA A 198 5.28 53.10 1.13
C ALA A 198 4.23 52.11 1.72
N ASP A 199 3.08 52.66 2.15
CA ASP A 199 1.76 52.17 2.63
C ASP A 199 1.34 50.68 2.48
N ALA A 200 0.81 49.97 3.50
CA ALA A 200 -0.57 49.97 4.09
C ALA A 200 -1.69 49.66 3.06
N ALA A 201 -2.63 48.71 3.18
CA ALA A 201 -3.34 48.08 4.30
C ALA A 201 -4.01 46.71 3.89
N PRO A 202 -4.61 45.93 4.83
CA PRO A 202 -4.75 44.46 4.75
C PRO A 202 -6.18 43.92 4.56
N LYS A 203 -6.34 42.66 4.10
CA LYS A 203 -7.60 41.88 4.23
C LYS A 203 -7.40 40.40 4.61
N LYS A 204 -7.61 40.14 5.91
CA LYS A 204 -8.42 39.10 6.59
C LYS A 204 -8.70 37.75 5.88
N ALA A 205 -8.29 36.68 6.56
CA ALA A 205 -8.84 35.33 6.45
C ALA A 205 -10.26 35.24 7.05
N PRO A 206 -11.07 34.24 6.66
CA PRO A 206 -12.12 33.73 7.53
C PRO A 206 -11.99 32.23 7.82
N ALA A 207 -12.49 31.91 9.00
CA ALA A 207 -12.40 30.65 9.70
C ALA A 207 -13.55 29.68 9.38
N LYS A 208 -13.38 28.49 9.94
CA LYS A 208 -14.14 27.23 9.93
C LYS A 208 -15.36 27.27 10.88
N LYS A 209 -16.48 26.60 10.51
CA LYS A 209 -17.47 25.82 11.33
C LYS A 209 -18.88 25.84 10.66
N PRO A 210 -19.86 25.00 11.07
CA PRO A 210 -19.86 23.56 11.37
C PRO A 210 -21.06 22.82 10.73
N ALA A 211 -21.06 21.48 10.84
CA ALA A 211 -22.15 20.58 10.47
C ALA A 211 -23.41 20.73 11.36
N GLU A 212 -24.60 20.52 10.77
CA GLU A 212 -25.83 20.29 11.53
C GLU A 212 -26.79 19.31 10.81
N LYS A 213 -27.69 18.71 11.59
CA LYS A 213 -28.28 17.36 11.49
C LYS A 213 -29.56 17.27 10.63
N LYS A 214 -29.82 16.04 10.15
CA LYS A 214 -31.10 15.51 9.63
C LYS A 214 -32.28 15.73 10.59
N PRO A 215 -33.50 15.89 10.05
CA PRO A 215 -34.71 15.37 10.68
C PRO A 215 -35.43 14.33 9.80
N GLU A 216 -35.89 13.27 10.46
CA GLU A 216 -36.73 12.17 9.95
C GLU A 216 -38.23 12.50 10.06
N LYS A 217 -39.06 11.86 9.21
CA LYS A 217 -40.47 11.39 9.37
C LYS A 217 -41.08 11.24 7.96
N LYS A 218 -41.95 10.28 7.59
CA LYS A 218 -42.74 9.22 8.24
C LYS A 218 -43.09 8.18 7.16
N VAL A 219 -43.22 6.90 7.54
CA VAL A 219 -43.58 5.75 6.69
C VAL A 219 -45.08 5.47 6.78
N GLU A 220 -45.78 5.30 5.64
CA GLU A 220 -47.07 4.59 5.57
C GLU A 220 -47.24 3.78 4.27
N LYS A 221 -47.60 2.49 4.47
CA LYS A 221 -48.21 1.46 3.59
C LYS A 221 -47.40 0.85 2.42
N ALA A 222 -46.97 -0.39 2.65
CA ALA A 222 -46.23 -1.26 1.73
C ALA A 222 -47.11 -1.85 0.62
N ALA A 223 -46.87 -1.42 -0.63
CA ALA A 223 -47.12 -2.21 -1.83
C ALA A 223 -45.88 -3.06 -2.12
N LYS A 224 -46.06 -4.23 -2.76
CA LYS A 224 -44.99 -5.19 -3.09
C LYS A 224 -43.88 -4.48 -3.88
N ALA A 225 -42.69 -4.36 -3.29
CA ALA A 225 -41.57 -3.62 -3.89
C ALA A 225 -41.10 -4.25 -5.21
N ASP A 226 -40.87 -3.43 -6.22
CA ASP A 226 -40.36 -3.84 -7.52
C ASP A 226 -38.83 -3.75 -7.57
N ASP A 227 -38.22 -4.59 -8.41
CA ASP A 227 -36.77 -4.55 -8.65
C ASP A 227 -36.39 -3.40 -9.60
N LEU A 228 -36.19 -2.21 -9.04
CA LEU A 228 -35.81 -1.00 -9.78
C LEU A 228 -34.48 -1.12 -10.53
N THR A 229 -33.66 -2.16 -10.30
CA THR A 229 -32.40 -2.37 -11.04
C THR A 229 -32.61 -2.75 -12.51
N LYS A 230 -33.86 -3.03 -12.93
CA LYS A 230 -34.22 -3.27 -14.33
C LYS A 230 -34.30 -1.99 -15.18
N ILE A 231 -34.30 -0.81 -14.57
CA ILE A 231 -34.24 0.49 -15.28
C ILE A 231 -32.76 0.83 -15.53
N SER A 232 -32.43 1.17 -16.78
CA SER A 232 -31.08 1.58 -17.15
C SER A 232 -30.66 2.83 -16.37
N GLY A 233 -29.47 2.79 -15.79
CA GLY A 233 -28.94 3.87 -14.94
C GLY A 233 -29.20 3.68 -13.43
N ILE A 234 -30.13 2.79 -13.04
CA ILE A 234 -30.40 2.49 -11.63
C ILE A 234 -29.57 1.28 -11.17
N GLY A 235 -28.38 1.54 -10.63
CA GLY A 235 -27.56 0.53 -9.98
C GLY A 235 -28.04 0.14 -8.56
N PRO A 236 -27.51 -0.93 -7.95
CA PRO A 236 -27.90 -1.40 -6.61
C PRO A 236 -27.76 -0.35 -5.49
N VAL A 237 -26.83 0.59 -5.64
CA VAL A 237 -26.64 1.70 -4.70
C VAL A 237 -27.75 2.74 -4.82
N PHE A 238 -28.15 3.07 -6.05
CA PHE A 238 -29.23 4.03 -6.29
C PHE A 238 -30.60 3.42 -5.99
N ALA A 239 -30.82 2.13 -6.27
CA ALA A 239 -32.03 1.43 -5.86
C ALA A 239 -32.27 1.51 -4.34
N LYS A 240 -31.21 1.37 -3.53
CA LYS A 240 -31.30 1.53 -2.07
C LYS A 240 -31.60 2.97 -1.65
N ARG A 241 -30.94 3.95 -2.27
CA ARG A 241 -31.18 5.38 -1.97
C ARG A 241 -32.56 5.85 -2.41
N LEU A 242 -33.09 5.31 -3.51
CA LEU A 242 -34.46 5.57 -3.97
C LEU A 242 -35.48 4.95 -3.01
N ALA A 243 -35.20 3.75 -2.48
CA ALA A 243 -36.03 3.13 -1.46
C ALA A 243 -36.03 3.92 -0.14
N GLU A 244 -34.91 4.56 0.24
CA GLU A 244 -34.84 5.49 1.38
C GLU A 244 -35.71 6.75 1.17
N GLU A 245 -35.90 7.18 -0.08
CA GLU A 245 -36.79 8.29 -0.47
C GLU A 245 -38.25 7.85 -0.71
N GLY A 246 -38.57 6.57 -0.45
CA GLY A 246 -39.92 6.01 -0.59
C GLY A 246 -40.30 5.57 -2.01
N LEU A 247 -39.37 5.60 -2.97
CA LEU A 247 -39.59 5.12 -4.33
C LEU A 247 -39.22 3.63 -4.38
N THR A 248 -40.22 2.76 -4.29
CA THR A 248 -40.00 1.30 -4.17
C THR A 248 -40.72 0.51 -5.26
N THR A 249 -41.63 1.12 -6.02
CA THR A 249 -42.36 0.47 -7.11
C THR A 249 -42.15 1.18 -8.45
N TYR A 250 -42.39 0.48 -9.58
CA TYR A 250 -42.37 1.13 -10.88
C TYR A 250 -43.45 2.22 -11.03
N GLN A 251 -44.56 2.10 -10.29
CA GLN A 251 -45.62 3.11 -10.28
C GLN A 251 -45.14 4.44 -9.70
N ASP A 252 -44.28 4.39 -8.67
CA ASP A 252 -43.75 5.60 -8.04
C ASP A 252 -42.79 6.34 -8.97
N VAL A 253 -41.95 5.59 -9.70
CA VAL A 253 -41.02 6.15 -10.69
C VAL A 253 -41.74 6.71 -11.91
N ALA A 254 -42.81 6.05 -12.37
CA ALA A 254 -43.60 6.50 -13.51
C ALA A 254 -44.42 7.77 -13.25
N LYS A 255 -44.76 8.05 -11.98
CA LYS A 255 -45.53 9.23 -11.55
C LYS A 255 -44.64 10.42 -11.15
N LEU A 256 -43.33 10.35 -11.35
CA LEU A 256 -42.41 11.45 -11.04
C LEU A 256 -42.75 12.71 -11.85
N THR A 257 -43.01 13.80 -11.15
CA THR A 257 -43.21 15.13 -11.75
C THR A 257 -41.86 15.78 -12.04
N LYS A 258 -41.78 16.68 -13.03
CA LYS A 258 -40.54 17.40 -13.39
C LYS A 258 -39.88 18.10 -12.20
N LYS A 259 -40.67 18.61 -11.25
CA LYS A 259 -40.16 19.22 -10.01
C LYS A 259 -39.51 18.18 -9.09
N ARG A 260 -40.15 17.02 -8.89
CA ARG A 260 -39.63 15.94 -8.07
C ARG A 260 -38.38 15.30 -8.66
N ILE A 261 -38.28 15.23 -9.98
CA ILE A 261 -37.08 14.75 -10.69
C ILE A 261 -35.87 15.62 -10.35
N LYS A 262 -36.01 16.95 -10.46
CA LYS A 262 -34.92 17.89 -10.11
C LYS A 262 -34.53 17.81 -8.64
N GLU A 263 -35.51 17.72 -7.74
CA GLU A 263 -35.25 17.54 -6.30
C GLU A 263 -34.47 16.24 -5.99
N LEU A 264 -34.84 15.13 -6.64
CA LEU A 264 -34.13 13.86 -6.49
C LEU A 264 -32.74 13.89 -7.11
N ASP A 265 -32.59 14.58 -8.23
CA ASP A 265 -31.32 14.68 -8.93
C ASP A 265 -30.27 15.46 -8.12
N GLU A 266 -30.67 16.59 -7.54
CA GLU A 266 -29.84 17.38 -6.63
C GLU A 266 -29.54 16.64 -5.32
N LYS A 267 -30.55 15.98 -4.75
CA LYS A 267 -30.42 15.31 -3.44
C LYS A 267 -29.61 14.01 -3.51
N LEU A 268 -29.71 13.28 -4.61
CA LEU A 268 -29.00 12.01 -4.82
C LEU A 268 -27.70 12.16 -5.62
N ASP A 269 -27.36 13.39 -6.04
CA ASP A 269 -26.20 13.74 -6.87
C ASP A 269 -26.14 12.92 -8.16
N LEU A 270 -27.27 12.88 -8.88
CA LEU A 270 -27.49 12.05 -10.06
C LEU A 270 -27.14 12.74 -11.39
N LYS A 271 -26.73 14.02 -11.39
CA LYS A 271 -26.19 14.75 -12.56
C LYS A 271 -27.10 14.68 -13.80
N ASN A 272 -28.39 14.85 -13.60
CA ASN A 272 -29.48 14.75 -14.57
C ASN A 272 -29.68 13.35 -15.18
N ASN A 273 -29.13 12.29 -14.58
CA ASN A 273 -29.28 10.92 -15.11
C ASN A 273 -30.75 10.49 -15.21
N ILE A 274 -31.63 10.97 -14.31
CA ILE A 274 -33.05 10.62 -14.34
C ILE A 274 -33.72 11.11 -15.65
N GLU A 275 -33.35 12.31 -16.13
CA GLU A 275 -33.87 12.88 -17.38
C GLU A 275 -33.13 12.31 -18.60
N ASN A 276 -31.81 12.14 -18.53
CA ASN A 276 -30.99 11.62 -19.64
C ASN A 276 -31.35 10.17 -20.01
N ASP A 277 -31.62 9.33 -19.00
CA ASP A 277 -31.95 7.92 -19.20
C ASP A 277 -33.48 7.67 -19.24
N ASP A 278 -34.32 8.70 -19.20
CA ASP A 278 -35.79 8.61 -19.20
C ASP A 278 -36.35 7.51 -18.25
N TRP A 279 -35.98 7.59 -16.97
CA TRP A 279 -36.44 6.61 -15.98
C TRP A 279 -37.98 6.48 -15.89
N PRO A 280 -38.77 7.57 -15.98
CA PRO A 280 -40.24 7.47 -15.98
C PRO A 280 -40.79 6.73 -17.21
N GLY A 281 -40.21 6.92 -18.41
CA GLY A 281 -40.60 6.21 -19.61
C GLY A 281 -40.28 4.71 -19.54
N GLN A 282 -39.09 4.37 -19.05
CA GLN A 282 -38.69 2.97 -18.83
C GLN A 282 -39.56 2.27 -17.78
N ALA A 283 -39.90 2.97 -16.68
CA ALA A 283 -40.79 2.44 -15.66
C ALA A 283 -42.19 2.14 -16.22
N LYS A 284 -42.74 3.01 -17.08
CA LYS A 284 -44.02 2.75 -17.79
C LYS A 284 -43.96 1.52 -18.69
N ALA A 285 -42.86 1.38 -19.44
CA ALA A 285 -42.66 0.21 -20.31
C ALA A 285 -42.52 -1.11 -19.53
N LEU A 286 -41.90 -1.07 -18.34
CA LEU A 286 -41.77 -2.24 -17.46
C LEU A 286 -43.09 -2.59 -16.75
N MET A 287 -43.93 -1.60 -16.43
CA MET A 287 -45.28 -1.86 -15.91
C MET A 287 -46.15 -2.54 -16.98
N ALA A 288 -46.13 -2.05 -18.22
CA ALA A 288 -46.91 -2.64 -19.32
C ALA A 288 -46.50 -4.07 -19.71
N LYS A 289 -45.33 -4.55 -19.25
CA LYS A 289 -44.86 -5.93 -19.42
C LYS A 289 -45.14 -6.84 -18.22
N LYS A 290 -45.61 -6.25 -17.12
CA LYS A 290 -45.85 -6.94 -15.84
C LYS A 290 -47.33 -7.35 -15.68
N ASP A 291 -48.23 -6.65 -16.36
CA ASP A 291 -49.62 -7.04 -16.60
C ASP A 291 -49.71 -8.02 -17.78
#